data_AF-A0A2H5XGB4-F1
#
_entry.id   AF-A0A2H5XGB4-F1
#
_cell.length_a   1.000
_cell.length_b   1.000
_cell.length_c   1.000
_cell.angle_alpha   90.00
_cell.angle_beta   90.00
_cell.angle_gamma   90.00
#
_symmetry.space_group_name_H-M   'P 1'
#
loop_
_entity.id
_entity.type
_entity.pdbx_description
1 polymer ?
#
loop_
_entity_poly.entity_id
_entity_poly.type
_entity_poly.pdbx_seq_one_letter_code
_entity_poly.pdbx_strand_id
1 'polypeptide(L)'
;MRCRWLIGITVVAVSVVFCLAAWRHATALKVRRTVTAELPRSLNTLAKTDLDADGAPELLVTCATVWTTSNFVWHISDRDGIADPRIWLIRSPQKNPKVTQLPYVCRLTFPTTLPPLRAVPVEDGEWRDFGAFRQWLPRRLGWLQMRDGKMHFEPFCATGQFTQQLVTGSETATLFIFNDLRLISSSPSTVQRQRNLSQRFAFRLHPDGTWQRLDPMKIRPPTRNYVLTAAGDFDGDGLTDTVIHQSKRLKRQSEQWLEVRWGNGASATLLPAKFSDLERFNATDVDMDGRGEIVTIDSSLSHWRLTVWQFRPAEHRFVPLAQLTSPLPVQLSTPTQSSVSSTTVKPPQPPAVLEPTFYVADIDGDGLKDFIVVWTKSRFPHVTCGLSVPYLPPPECVAVQVVWWQGKNLRSRSFLAHEVAFPKSPTSLWTLNDHRLAVVEGSHQKRRPTFRLFSLHPLRVQLWETEREQRCAILRIPDGDAALDLRRWTKTVELPASLRLWGDWDGDGHLELLLEQTFVQAPLYLTPFRKTPVPAQTVTHSVLYLVRWDGDKLRWAKLAPPSPAKVVSILPLSARDGIALFVLWQTRDKTLLERIYW
;
A
#
# COMPACT_ATOMS: atom_id res chain seq x y z
N MET A 1 64.08 8.24 13.99
CA MET A 1 63.25 8.08 12.76
C MET A 1 61.84 7.50 13.01
N ARG A 2 61.57 6.75 14.08
CA ARG A 2 60.23 6.16 14.35
C ARG A 2 59.12 7.16 14.77
N CYS A 3 59.44 8.29 15.42
CA CYS A 3 58.44 9.29 15.83
C CYS A 3 57.81 10.10 14.67
N ARG A 4 58.53 10.32 13.56
CA ARG A 4 58.01 11.10 12.42
C ARG A 4 56.90 10.37 11.67
N TRP A 5 56.96 9.04 11.62
CA TRP A 5 55.92 8.19 11.02
C TRP A 5 54.64 8.15 11.86
N LEU A 6 54.77 8.09 13.19
CA LEU A 6 53.63 8.15 14.11
C LEU A 6 52.88 9.47 14.01
N ILE A 7 53.59 10.60 13.98
CA ILE A 7 52.97 11.93 13.82
C ILE A 7 52.27 12.05 12.46
N GLY A 8 52.88 11.56 11.38
CA GLY A 8 52.25 11.54 10.06
C GLY A 8 50.96 10.73 10.01
N ILE A 9 50.95 9.53 10.61
CA ILE A 9 49.75 8.68 10.69
C ILE A 9 48.66 9.33 11.55
N THR A 10 49.02 9.97 12.67
CA THR A 10 48.04 10.66 13.52
C THR A 10 47.42 11.86 12.82
N VAL A 11 48.21 12.67 12.10
CA VAL A 11 47.69 13.83 11.34
C VAL A 11 46.75 13.37 10.22
N VAL A 12 47.09 12.30 9.50
CA VAL A 12 46.21 11.71 8.48
C VAL A 12 44.94 11.17 9.13
N ALA A 13 45.04 10.44 10.24
CA ALA A 13 43.87 9.91 10.94
C ALA A 13 42.95 11.03 11.45
N VAL A 14 43.49 12.08 12.05
CA VAL A 14 42.74 13.25 12.52
C VAL A 14 42.09 13.98 11.35
N SER A 15 42.80 14.16 10.22
CA SER A 15 42.25 14.81 9.02
C SER A 15 41.13 13.99 8.41
N VAL A 16 41.27 12.66 8.34
CA VAL A 16 40.22 11.74 7.87
C VAL A 16 39.00 11.81 8.79
N VAL A 17 39.20 11.79 10.11
CA VAL A 17 38.09 11.92 11.09
C VAL A 17 37.39 13.28 10.95
N PHE A 18 38.15 14.36 10.78
CA PHE A 18 37.58 15.70 10.59
C PHE A 18 36.80 15.82 9.29
N CYS A 19 37.35 15.32 8.17
CA CYS A 19 36.65 15.27 6.89
C CYS A 19 35.38 14.42 6.96
N LEU A 20 35.42 13.27 7.65
CA LEU A 20 34.24 12.43 7.88
C LEU A 20 33.20 13.12 8.77
N ALA A 21 33.64 13.86 9.78
CA ALA A 21 32.74 14.63 10.65
C ALA A 21 32.09 15.80 9.91
N ALA A 22 32.86 16.54 9.11
CA ALA A 22 32.38 17.63 8.27
C ALA A 22 31.39 17.11 7.20
N TRP A 23 31.72 16.00 6.55
CA TRP A 23 30.83 15.34 5.59
C TRP A 23 29.52 14.87 6.24
N ARG A 24 29.60 14.22 7.41
CA ARG A 24 28.41 13.86 8.19
C ARG A 24 27.56 15.07 8.53
N HIS A 25 28.17 16.16 8.98
CA HIS A 25 27.45 17.41 9.28
C HIS A 25 26.77 18.02 8.06
N ALA A 26 27.39 17.95 6.87
CA ALA A 26 26.82 18.47 5.63
C ALA A 26 25.63 17.62 5.12
N THR A 27 25.62 16.31 5.40
CA THR A 27 24.56 15.36 4.99
C THR A 27 23.46 15.16 6.04
N ALA A 28 23.61 15.71 7.24
CA ALA A 28 22.66 15.52 8.33
C ALA A 28 21.46 16.48 8.17
N LEU A 29 20.26 15.90 8.14
CA LEU A 29 19.03 16.66 8.34
C LEU A 29 18.84 16.89 9.83
N LYS A 30 18.70 18.15 10.25
CA LYS A 30 18.42 18.46 11.66
C LYS A 30 16.96 18.11 11.90
N VAL A 31 16.69 17.37 12.97
CA VAL A 31 15.31 16.98 13.31
C VAL A 31 15.02 17.30 14.76
N ARG A 32 13.82 17.84 15.01
CA ARG A 32 13.28 18.02 16.35
C ARG A 32 12.12 17.07 16.55
N ARG A 33 12.20 16.27 17.61
CA ARG A 33 11.23 15.23 17.95
C ARG A 33 10.50 15.59 19.23
N THR A 34 9.21 15.33 19.30
CA THR A 34 8.41 15.58 20.51
C THR A 34 7.30 14.54 20.58
N VAL A 35 7.20 13.84 21.71
CA VAL A 35 6.05 12.96 21.97
C VAL A 35 4.85 13.85 22.30
N THR A 36 3.82 13.77 21.47
CA THR A 36 2.61 14.59 21.54
C THR A 36 1.56 13.97 22.46
N ALA A 37 1.45 12.63 22.44
CA ALA A 37 0.48 11.90 23.24
C ALA A 37 0.95 10.46 23.52
N GLU A 38 0.59 9.95 24.69
CA GLU A 38 0.59 8.51 24.98
C GLU A 38 -0.85 8.02 24.92
N LEU A 39 -1.08 6.95 24.15
CA LEU A 39 -2.39 6.49 23.76
C LEU A 39 -2.54 4.98 24.02
N PRO A 40 -3.78 4.47 24.14
CA PRO A 40 -4.02 3.03 24.20
C PRO A 40 -3.39 2.29 23.02
N ARG A 41 -2.79 1.12 23.30
CA ARG A 41 -2.08 0.29 22.31
C ARG A 41 -2.91 -0.10 21.09
N SER A 42 -4.23 -0.16 21.27
CA SER A 42 -5.23 -0.49 20.24
C SER A 42 -5.30 0.53 19.11
N LEU A 43 -4.93 1.79 19.36
CA LEU A 43 -4.95 2.82 18.33
C LEU A 43 -3.79 2.62 17.36
N ASN A 44 -4.12 2.62 16.06
CA ASN A 44 -3.21 2.20 15.01
C ASN A 44 -3.32 3.03 13.73
N THR A 45 -4.21 4.02 13.67
CA THR A 45 -4.50 4.79 12.46
C THR A 45 -4.60 6.28 12.77
N LEU A 46 -4.01 7.10 11.92
CA LEU A 46 -4.15 8.56 11.91
C LEU A 46 -5.09 9.00 10.79
N ALA A 47 -5.92 10.00 11.06
CA ALA A 47 -6.71 10.69 10.06
C ALA A 47 -6.50 12.20 10.17
N LYS A 48 -6.31 12.85 9.02
CA LYS A 48 -6.23 14.31 8.88
C LYS A 48 -7.65 14.87 8.85
N THR A 49 -7.94 15.84 9.70
CA THR A 49 -9.25 16.49 9.77
C THR A 49 -9.16 18.00 9.75
N ASP A 50 -10.28 18.65 9.46
CA ASP A 50 -10.55 20.08 9.60
C ASP A 50 -11.99 20.19 10.13
N LEU A 51 -12.22 19.66 11.33
CA LEU A 51 -13.58 19.42 11.84
C LEU A 51 -14.34 20.72 12.15
N ASP A 52 -13.62 21.81 12.45
CA ASP A 52 -14.19 23.14 12.67
C ASP A 52 -14.12 24.06 11.43
N ALA A 53 -13.60 23.57 10.32
CA ALA A 53 -13.50 24.28 9.04
C ALA A 53 -12.72 25.61 9.10
N ASP A 54 -11.79 25.74 10.05
CA ASP A 54 -10.94 26.93 10.19
C ASP A 54 -9.70 26.88 9.27
N GLY A 55 -9.50 25.73 8.58
CA GLY A 55 -8.38 25.49 7.68
C GLY A 55 -7.09 25.11 8.39
N ALA A 56 -7.09 24.98 9.72
CA ALA A 56 -6.00 24.46 10.53
C ALA A 56 -6.27 22.99 10.86
N PRO A 57 -5.46 22.05 10.36
CA PRO A 57 -5.80 20.65 10.49
C PRO A 57 -5.70 20.13 11.92
N GLU A 58 -6.62 19.26 12.30
CA GLU A 58 -6.51 18.42 13.49
C GLU A 58 -6.17 16.97 13.13
N LEU A 59 -5.89 16.20 14.18
CA LEU A 59 -5.63 14.77 14.06
C LEU A 59 -6.65 13.97 14.84
N LEU A 60 -7.21 12.96 14.19
CA LEU A 60 -7.90 11.88 14.87
C LEU A 60 -7.01 10.65 14.90
N VAL A 61 -6.89 10.04 16.08
CA VAL A 61 -6.25 8.74 16.26
C VAL A 61 -7.34 7.70 16.50
N THR A 62 -7.38 6.67 15.66
CA THR A 62 -8.46 5.69 15.61
C THR A 62 -7.93 4.25 15.68
N CYS A 63 -8.85 3.32 15.89
CA CYS A 63 -8.59 1.88 15.86
C CYS A 63 -9.21 1.29 14.59
N ALA A 64 -8.43 1.19 13.51
CA ALA A 64 -8.90 0.59 12.27
C ALA A 64 -8.58 -0.91 12.20
N THR A 65 -9.45 -1.68 11.55
CA THR A 65 -9.24 -3.11 11.30
C THR A 65 -8.63 -3.35 9.93
N VAL A 66 -7.53 -4.10 9.88
CA VAL A 66 -7.02 -4.66 8.62
C VAL A 66 -7.87 -5.88 8.26
N TRP A 67 -8.48 -5.87 7.08
CA TRP A 67 -9.48 -6.83 6.62
C TRP A 67 -8.88 -8.21 6.37
N THR A 68 -9.16 -9.20 7.23
CA THR A 68 -8.96 -10.63 6.88
C THR A 68 -9.99 -11.60 7.45
N THR A 69 -10.93 -11.22 8.32
CA THR A 69 -11.94 -12.17 8.83
C THR A 69 -13.37 -11.62 8.74
N SER A 70 -14.24 -12.43 8.16
CA SER A 70 -15.65 -12.20 7.88
C SER A 70 -16.56 -12.20 9.14
N ASN A 71 -16.01 -11.87 10.31
CA ASN A 71 -16.76 -11.82 11.56
C ASN A 71 -16.93 -10.37 12.02
N PHE A 72 -18.18 -9.89 11.94
CA PHE A 72 -18.62 -8.51 12.18
C PHE A 72 -18.79 -8.16 13.66
N VAL A 73 -18.29 -9.02 14.54
CA VAL A 73 -18.36 -8.91 15.98
C VAL A 73 -16.93 -8.83 16.48
N TRP A 74 -16.53 -7.63 16.93
CA TRP A 74 -15.29 -7.44 17.66
C TRP A 74 -15.38 -8.21 18.98
N HIS A 75 -14.89 -9.44 18.98
CA HIS A 75 -14.51 -10.12 20.21
C HIS A 75 -13.16 -9.54 20.61
N ILE A 76 -13.15 -8.59 21.55
CA ILE A 76 -11.91 -8.14 22.16
C ILE A 76 -11.62 -9.11 23.28
N SER A 77 -10.91 -10.21 22.97
CA SER A 77 -10.41 -11.06 24.02
C SER A 77 -9.31 -10.29 24.77
N ASP A 78 -9.24 -10.42 26.09
CA ASP A 78 -8.16 -9.79 26.88
C ASP A 78 -6.75 -10.21 26.38
N ARG A 79 -6.66 -11.28 25.58
CA ARG A 79 -5.44 -11.75 24.93
C ARG A 79 -4.97 -10.86 23.78
N ASP A 80 -5.83 -10.04 23.20
CA ASP A 80 -5.51 -9.20 22.03
C ASP A 80 -4.88 -7.85 22.43
N GLY A 81 -4.82 -7.53 23.73
CA GLY A 81 -4.13 -6.34 24.26
C GLY A 81 -4.76 -5.01 23.84
N ILE A 82 -6.05 -5.01 23.46
CA ILE A 82 -6.81 -3.84 23.04
C ILE A 82 -7.52 -3.28 24.26
N ALA A 83 -6.89 -2.26 24.87
CA ALA A 83 -7.40 -1.66 26.09
C ALA A 83 -8.62 -0.75 25.84
N ASP A 84 -8.65 -0.04 24.70
CA ASP A 84 -9.70 0.95 24.42
C ASP A 84 -9.72 1.38 22.93
N PRO A 85 -10.79 1.12 22.14
CA PRO A 85 -10.90 1.47 20.73
C PRO A 85 -11.43 2.90 20.50
N ARG A 86 -11.75 3.65 21.55
CA ARG A 86 -12.30 5.00 21.44
C ARG A 86 -11.32 5.94 20.76
N ILE A 87 -11.84 6.85 19.94
CA ILE A 87 -11.05 7.82 19.20
C ILE A 87 -10.45 8.89 20.11
N TRP A 88 -9.31 9.42 19.70
CA TRP A 88 -8.64 10.54 20.35
C TRP A 88 -8.48 11.69 19.37
N LEU A 89 -8.99 12.86 19.74
CA LEU A 89 -8.85 14.10 19.00
C LEU A 89 -7.66 14.89 19.52
N ILE A 90 -6.83 15.40 18.61
CA ILE A 90 -5.67 16.22 18.91
C ILE A 90 -5.81 17.54 18.16
N ARG A 91 -6.25 18.57 18.89
CA ARG A 91 -6.38 19.92 18.36
C ARG A 91 -5.05 20.65 18.38
N SER A 92 -4.86 21.54 17.40
CA SER A 92 -3.63 22.34 17.24
C SER A 92 -2.35 21.50 17.34
N PRO A 93 -2.26 20.38 16.59
CA PRO A 93 -1.25 19.34 16.80
C PRO A 93 0.20 19.84 16.59
N GLN A 94 0.40 20.95 15.89
CA GLN A 94 1.71 21.53 15.59
C GLN A 94 2.28 22.47 16.67
N LYS A 95 1.46 23.22 17.39
CA LYS A 95 1.95 24.17 18.42
C LYS A 95 1.69 23.64 19.82
N ASN A 96 0.44 23.76 20.27
CA ASN A 96 -0.01 23.42 21.61
C ASN A 96 -1.06 22.30 21.53
N PRO A 97 -0.61 21.04 21.37
CA PRO A 97 -1.51 19.92 21.17
C PRO A 97 -2.44 19.73 22.37
N LYS A 98 -3.75 19.81 22.14
CA LYS A 98 -4.77 19.47 23.13
C LYS A 98 -5.35 18.11 22.78
N VAL A 99 -5.07 17.15 23.63
CA VAL A 99 -5.43 15.74 23.44
C VAL A 99 -6.72 15.46 24.22
N THR A 100 -7.74 14.92 23.56
CA THR A 100 -9.04 14.64 24.17
C THR A 100 -9.57 13.30 23.68
N GLN A 101 -9.90 12.41 24.62
CA GLN A 101 -10.61 11.18 24.29
C GLN A 101 -12.10 11.48 24.07
N LEU A 102 -12.67 10.94 22.99
CA LEU A 102 -14.09 11.08 22.70
C LEU A 102 -14.81 9.75 22.95
N PRO A 103 -16.13 9.75 23.26
CA PRO A 103 -16.88 8.53 23.58
C PRO A 103 -17.26 7.70 22.33
N TYR A 104 -16.59 7.91 21.20
CA TYR A 104 -16.93 7.31 19.90
C TYR A 104 -15.83 6.38 19.40
N VAL A 105 -16.20 5.45 18.51
CA VAL A 105 -15.27 4.54 17.84
C VAL A 105 -15.31 4.79 16.33
N CYS A 106 -14.15 4.83 15.68
CA CYS A 106 -14.04 4.86 14.22
C CYS A 106 -13.17 3.69 13.77
N ARG A 107 -13.67 2.88 12.84
CA ARG A 107 -13.02 1.65 12.37
C ARG A 107 -12.46 1.76 10.95
N LEU A 108 -12.65 2.91 10.32
CA LEU A 108 -12.16 3.17 8.97
C LEU A 108 -10.68 3.50 8.98
N THR A 109 -9.99 3.00 7.95
CA THR A 109 -8.69 3.49 7.55
C THR A 109 -8.89 4.57 6.50
N PHE A 110 -8.21 5.70 6.67
CA PHE A 110 -8.24 6.81 5.72
C PHE A 110 -6.88 6.90 5.02
N PRO A 111 -6.82 6.81 3.68
CA PRO A 111 -5.59 7.06 2.95
C PRO A 111 -5.04 8.46 3.23
N THR A 112 -3.72 8.58 3.31
CA THR A 112 -3.04 9.86 3.57
C THR A 112 -3.23 10.88 2.44
N THR A 113 -3.62 10.41 1.25
CA THR A 113 -3.91 11.21 0.06
C THR A 113 -5.24 11.96 0.15
N LEU A 114 -6.12 11.62 1.09
CA LEU A 114 -7.39 12.32 1.24
C LEU A 114 -7.21 13.77 1.73
N PRO A 115 -8.11 14.69 1.35
CA PRO A 115 -8.17 16.01 1.96
C PRO A 115 -8.49 15.91 3.46
N PRO A 116 -8.21 16.96 4.26
CA PRO A 116 -8.66 17.02 5.64
C PRO A 116 -10.17 16.81 5.73
N LEU A 117 -10.62 15.82 6.50
CA LEU A 117 -12.04 15.50 6.61
C LEU A 117 -12.76 16.50 7.51
N ARG A 118 -13.89 17.05 7.05
CA ARG A 118 -14.77 17.94 7.84
C ARG A 118 -15.81 17.20 8.68
N ALA A 119 -16.05 15.94 8.35
CA ALA A 119 -16.84 15.05 9.17
C ALA A 119 -16.28 13.62 9.07
N VAL A 120 -16.37 12.87 10.17
CA VAL A 120 -15.90 11.49 10.25
C VAL A 120 -17.03 10.58 10.70
N PRO A 121 -17.27 9.44 10.03
CA PRO A 121 -18.29 8.51 10.45
C PRO A 121 -17.81 7.76 11.70
N VAL A 122 -18.61 7.80 12.77
CA VAL A 122 -18.28 7.19 14.05
C VAL A 122 -19.45 6.42 14.64
N GLU A 123 -19.10 5.43 15.45
CA GLU A 123 -20.01 4.63 16.25
C GLU A 123 -20.11 5.22 17.66
N ASP A 124 -21.34 5.48 18.09
CA ASP A 124 -21.71 5.67 19.49
C ASP A 124 -22.15 4.32 20.06
N GLY A 125 -21.73 3.98 21.27
CA GLY A 125 -21.90 2.65 21.82
C GLY A 125 -21.47 2.54 23.27
N GLU A 126 -21.46 1.30 23.77
CA GLU A 126 -21.03 1.00 25.13
C GLU A 126 -20.19 -0.27 25.18
N TRP A 127 -19.31 -0.34 26.17
CA TRP A 127 -18.64 -1.57 26.52
C TRP A 127 -19.58 -2.48 27.30
N ARG A 128 -19.58 -3.78 26.96
CA ARG A 128 -20.19 -4.82 27.78
C ARG A 128 -19.19 -5.90 28.12
N ASP A 129 -19.21 -6.30 29.39
CA ASP A 129 -18.47 -7.44 29.92
C ASP A 129 -19.24 -8.74 29.66
N PHE A 130 -18.58 -9.72 29.06
CA PHE A 130 -19.12 -11.07 28.82
C PHE A 130 -18.34 -12.14 29.62
N GLY A 131 -17.75 -11.73 30.75
CA GLY A 131 -16.97 -12.60 31.64
C GLY A 131 -15.53 -12.85 31.14
N ALA A 132 -15.38 -13.55 30.02
CA ALA A 132 -14.07 -13.90 29.46
C ALA A 132 -13.50 -12.86 28.47
N PHE A 133 -14.30 -11.87 28.10
CA PHE A 133 -13.93 -10.81 27.17
C PHE A 133 -14.83 -9.58 27.35
N ARG A 134 -14.35 -8.44 26.88
CA ARG A 134 -15.13 -7.21 26.72
C ARG A 134 -15.48 -7.01 25.26
N GLN A 135 -16.62 -6.38 24.99
CA GLN A 135 -17.02 -6.05 23.64
C GLN A 135 -17.66 -4.67 23.56
N TRP A 136 -17.25 -3.89 22.56
CA TRP A 136 -17.93 -2.67 22.17
C TRP A 136 -19.19 -2.99 21.38
N LEU A 137 -20.35 -2.59 21.91
CA LEU A 137 -21.63 -2.72 21.24
C LEU A 137 -22.03 -1.38 20.61
N PRO A 138 -21.99 -1.25 19.27
CA PRO A 138 -22.45 -0.04 18.61
C PRO A 138 -23.96 0.09 18.80
N ARG A 139 -24.38 1.27 19.26
CA ARG A 139 -25.78 1.66 19.38
C ARG A 139 -26.19 2.43 18.12
N ARG A 140 -25.50 3.53 17.84
CA ARG A 140 -25.82 4.45 16.72
C ARG A 140 -24.60 4.65 15.85
N LEU A 141 -24.84 4.91 14.57
CA LEU A 141 -23.82 5.36 13.63
C LEU A 141 -24.19 6.76 13.15
N GLY A 142 -23.21 7.66 13.14
CA GLY A 142 -23.43 9.07 12.86
C GLY A 142 -22.18 9.79 12.38
N TRP A 143 -22.37 11.04 11.99
CA TRP A 143 -21.30 11.95 11.64
C TRP A 143 -20.81 12.67 12.88
N LEU A 144 -19.49 12.63 13.08
CA LEU A 144 -18.81 13.47 14.04
C LEU A 144 -18.24 14.69 13.31
N GLN A 145 -18.64 15.88 13.75
CA GLN A 145 -18.24 17.18 13.19
C GLN A 145 -18.09 18.20 14.33
N MET A 146 -17.42 19.33 14.11
CA MET A 146 -17.39 20.42 15.08
C MET A 146 -18.32 21.55 14.61
N ARG A 147 -19.13 22.08 15.54
CA ARG A 147 -19.97 23.27 15.33
C ARG A 147 -19.79 24.20 16.50
N ASP A 148 -19.51 25.47 16.24
CA ASP A 148 -19.27 26.50 17.26
C ASP A 148 -18.23 26.08 18.31
N GLY A 149 -17.15 25.41 17.87
CA GLY A 149 -16.07 24.91 18.73
C GLY A 149 -16.43 23.71 19.61
N LYS A 150 -17.60 23.09 19.42
CA LYS A 150 -18.05 21.91 20.17
C LYS A 150 -18.25 20.70 19.25
N MET A 151 -17.89 19.53 19.75
CA MET A 151 -18.15 18.27 19.05
C MET A 151 -19.64 18.00 18.97
N HIS A 152 -20.13 17.72 17.76
CA HIS A 152 -21.51 17.36 17.48
C HIS A 152 -21.57 15.99 16.82
N PHE A 153 -22.39 15.10 17.37
CA PHE A 153 -22.68 13.78 16.80
C PHE A 153 -24.08 13.80 16.18
N GLU A 154 -24.13 13.59 14.87
CA GLU A 154 -25.37 13.57 14.10
C GLU A 154 -25.69 12.12 13.66
N PRO A 155 -26.55 11.39 14.37
CA PRO A 155 -26.86 10.01 14.05
C PRO A 155 -27.67 9.92 12.75
N PHE A 156 -27.27 9.03 11.85
CA PHE A 156 -28.05 8.69 10.66
C PHE A 156 -28.50 7.22 10.64
N CYS A 157 -28.03 6.40 11.60
CA CYS A 157 -28.54 5.05 11.82
C CYS A 157 -28.63 4.72 13.32
N ALA A 158 -29.75 4.14 13.74
CA ALA A 158 -30.12 4.06 15.15
C ALA A 158 -29.82 2.70 15.82
N THR A 159 -29.66 1.60 15.06
CA THR A 159 -29.37 0.25 15.59
C THR A 159 -28.82 -0.69 14.52
N GLY A 160 -27.88 -1.57 14.88
CA GLY A 160 -27.46 -2.70 14.03
C GLY A 160 -25.96 -2.95 14.00
N GLN A 161 -25.56 -4.01 13.28
CA GLN A 161 -24.16 -4.23 12.92
C GLN A 161 -23.89 -3.59 11.58
N PHE A 162 -22.88 -2.73 11.53
CA PHE A 162 -22.54 -1.97 10.33
C PHE A 162 -21.32 -2.53 9.64
N THR A 163 -21.33 -2.51 8.32
CA THR A 163 -20.15 -2.67 7.50
C THR A 163 -19.90 -1.38 6.77
N GLN A 164 -18.69 -0.86 6.91
CA GLN A 164 -18.25 0.35 6.23
C GLN A 164 -17.18 -0.05 5.21
N GLN A 165 -17.24 0.51 4.01
CA GLN A 165 -16.24 0.28 2.98
C GLN A 165 -15.94 1.61 2.29
N LEU A 166 -14.69 2.06 2.40
CA LEU A 166 -14.20 3.22 1.66
C LEU A 166 -13.55 2.73 0.36
N VAL A 167 -14.06 3.22 -0.77
CA VAL A 167 -13.50 2.97 -2.10
C VAL A 167 -12.87 4.27 -2.57
N THR A 168 -11.58 4.24 -2.91
CA THR A 168 -10.84 5.40 -3.40
C THR A 168 -10.39 5.13 -4.84
N GLY A 169 -10.80 5.98 -5.77
CA GLY A 169 -10.22 6.10 -7.11
C GLY A 169 -9.09 7.14 -7.12
N SER A 170 -8.60 7.47 -8.31
CA SER A 170 -7.58 8.52 -8.52
C SER A 170 -8.04 9.90 -8.06
N GLU A 171 -9.32 10.22 -8.25
CA GLU A 171 -9.87 11.58 -8.01
C GLU A 171 -11.09 11.60 -7.08
N THR A 172 -11.73 10.45 -6.86
CA THR A 172 -12.96 10.35 -6.07
C THR A 172 -12.83 9.33 -4.95
N ALA A 173 -13.44 9.62 -3.79
CA ALA A 173 -13.57 8.67 -2.72
C ALA A 173 -15.05 8.51 -2.34
N THR A 174 -15.53 7.28 -2.34
CA THR A 174 -16.92 6.94 -2.00
C THR A 174 -16.95 6.02 -0.79
N LEU A 175 -17.66 6.44 0.26
CA LEU A 175 -17.91 5.66 1.46
C LEU A 175 -19.27 4.95 1.36
N PHE A 176 -19.24 3.64 1.50
CA PHE A 176 -20.42 2.80 1.59
C PHE A 176 -20.65 2.30 3.00
N ILE A 177 -21.90 2.29 3.43
CA ILE A 177 -22.31 1.80 4.76
C ILE A 177 -23.52 0.88 4.61
N PHE A 178 -23.43 -0.31 5.18
CA PHE A 178 -24.49 -1.32 5.17
C PHE A 178 -24.87 -1.71 6.59
N ASN A 179 -26.17 -1.77 6.87
CA ASN A 179 -26.69 -2.43 8.06
C ASN A 179 -26.96 -3.91 7.75
N ASP A 180 -26.19 -4.82 8.36
CA ASP A 180 -26.35 -6.26 8.17
C ASP A 180 -27.20 -6.86 9.28
N LEU A 181 -28.51 -6.92 9.03
CA LEU A 181 -29.48 -7.50 9.97
C LEU A 181 -29.45 -9.04 10.00
N ARG A 182 -28.60 -9.71 9.20
CA ARG A 182 -28.62 -11.17 9.04
C ARG A 182 -28.11 -11.97 10.25
N LEU A 183 -27.47 -11.32 11.21
CA LEU A 183 -26.81 -12.01 12.33
C LEU A 183 -27.67 -12.11 13.60
N ILE A 184 -28.94 -11.64 13.58
CA ILE A 184 -29.80 -11.61 14.78
C ILE A 184 -30.92 -12.67 14.77
N SER A 185 -31.14 -13.41 13.67
CA SER A 185 -32.23 -14.40 13.62
C SER A 185 -31.80 -15.74 13.02
N SER A 186 -31.94 -16.81 13.81
CA SER A 186 -31.83 -18.22 13.40
C SER A 186 -33.09 -18.76 12.71
N SER A 187 -34.12 -17.92 12.49
CA SER A 187 -35.41 -18.36 11.92
C SER A 187 -35.56 -17.95 10.45
N PRO A 188 -35.73 -18.91 9.51
CA PRO A 188 -35.85 -18.66 8.07
C PRO A 188 -37.01 -17.72 7.69
N SER A 189 -38.10 -17.72 8.46
CA SER A 189 -39.29 -16.89 8.20
C SER A 189 -39.08 -15.42 8.57
N THR A 190 -38.16 -15.09 9.48
CA THR A 190 -37.79 -13.71 9.81
C THR A 190 -36.80 -13.12 8.81
N VAL A 191 -35.92 -13.96 8.24
CA VAL A 191 -34.90 -13.57 7.25
C VAL A 191 -35.53 -12.99 5.98
N GLN A 192 -36.70 -13.49 5.57
CA GLN A 192 -37.37 -13.02 4.34
C GLN A 192 -38.10 -11.69 4.54
N ARG A 193 -38.63 -11.43 5.74
CA ARG A 193 -39.26 -10.14 6.11
C ARG A 193 -38.21 -9.05 6.43
N GLN A 194 -37.03 -9.43 6.95
CA GLN A 194 -35.92 -8.52 7.26
C GLN A 194 -35.05 -8.12 6.04
N ARG A 195 -35.14 -8.82 4.90
CA ARG A 195 -34.49 -8.40 3.65
C ARG A 195 -34.92 -7.02 3.16
N ASN A 196 -36.11 -6.56 3.55
CA ASN A 196 -36.64 -5.24 3.19
C ASN A 196 -36.17 -4.10 4.11
N LEU A 197 -35.42 -4.39 5.19
CA LEU A 197 -35.00 -3.40 6.19
C LEU A 197 -33.50 -3.11 6.22
N SER A 198 -32.70 -3.70 5.33
CA SER A 198 -31.28 -3.37 5.23
C SER A 198 -31.09 -1.93 4.75
N GLN A 199 -30.84 -1.02 5.69
CA GLN A 199 -30.48 0.37 5.40
C GLN A 199 -29.09 0.40 4.75
N ARG A 200 -29.00 1.12 3.63
CA ARG A 200 -27.76 1.36 2.90
C ARG A 200 -27.54 2.86 2.83
N PHE A 201 -26.29 3.27 2.97
CA PHE A 201 -25.90 4.66 2.78
C PHE A 201 -24.68 4.70 1.88
N ALA A 202 -24.60 5.74 1.06
CA ALA A 202 -23.47 6.03 0.20
C ALA A 202 -23.15 7.52 0.30
N PHE A 203 -21.87 7.85 0.37
CA PHE A 203 -21.39 9.23 0.50
C PHE A 203 -20.17 9.46 -0.39
N ARG A 204 -20.17 10.54 -1.15
CA ARG A 204 -19.02 11.01 -1.92
C ARG A 204 -18.24 12.03 -1.12
N LEU A 205 -16.93 11.88 -1.04
CA LEU A 205 -16.03 12.88 -0.47
C LEU A 205 -15.71 13.93 -1.54
N HIS A 206 -15.85 15.21 -1.19
CA HIS A 206 -15.43 16.32 -2.01
C HIS A 206 -13.99 16.75 -1.69
N PRO A 207 -13.30 17.45 -2.62
CA PRO A 207 -11.95 17.98 -2.38
C PRO A 207 -11.83 18.90 -1.16
N ASP A 208 -12.93 19.55 -0.76
CA ASP A 208 -12.99 20.42 0.42
C ASP A 208 -13.16 19.65 1.75
N GLY A 209 -13.17 18.32 1.70
CA GLY A 209 -13.30 17.45 2.88
C GLY A 209 -14.74 17.18 3.33
N THR A 210 -15.74 17.70 2.61
CA THR A 210 -17.16 17.48 2.94
C THR A 210 -17.71 16.19 2.32
N TRP A 211 -18.72 15.59 2.97
CA TRP A 211 -19.40 14.40 2.49
C TRP A 211 -20.75 14.76 1.89
N GLN A 212 -20.95 14.42 0.63
CA GLN A 212 -22.26 14.50 -0.02
C GLN A 212 -22.96 13.16 0.07
N ARG A 213 -24.16 13.15 0.66
CA ARG A 213 -25.02 11.96 0.65
C ARG A 213 -25.50 11.67 -0.77
N LEU A 214 -25.38 10.41 -1.15
CA LEU A 214 -25.88 9.89 -2.42
C LEU A 214 -27.14 9.03 -2.18
N ASP A 215 -27.94 8.84 -3.22
CA ASP A 215 -29.09 7.95 -3.18
C ASP A 215 -28.62 6.49 -3.25
N PRO A 216 -28.70 5.71 -2.16
CA PRO A 216 -28.22 4.33 -2.13
C PRO A 216 -29.02 3.38 -3.03
N MET A 217 -30.20 3.78 -3.52
CA MET A 217 -30.98 3.00 -4.49
C MET A 217 -30.45 3.17 -5.91
N LYS A 218 -29.80 4.31 -6.18
CA LYS A 218 -29.12 4.61 -7.44
C LYS A 218 -27.63 4.25 -7.38
N ILE A 219 -27.17 3.48 -6.39
CA ILE A 219 -25.75 3.13 -6.30
C ILE A 219 -25.62 1.66 -5.92
N ARG A 220 -24.82 0.92 -6.68
CA ARG A 220 -24.54 -0.48 -6.39
C ARG A 220 -23.23 -0.61 -5.62
N PRO A 221 -23.26 -1.09 -4.37
CA PRO A 221 -22.02 -1.32 -3.65
C PRO A 221 -21.22 -2.49 -4.26
N PRO A 222 -19.88 -2.47 -4.13
CA PRO A 222 -19.10 -3.67 -4.33
C PRO A 222 -19.57 -4.74 -3.33
N THR A 223 -19.90 -5.92 -3.85
CA THR A 223 -20.43 -7.02 -3.03
C THR A 223 -19.31 -7.71 -2.25
N ARG A 224 -19.56 -8.07 -0.99
CA ARG A 224 -18.57 -8.63 -0.04
C ARG A 224 -17.75 -9.85 -0.51
N ASN A 225 -18.22 -10.57 -1.52
CA ASN A 225 -17.61 -11.83 -1.98
C ASN A 225 -16.69 -11.66 -3.19
N TYR A 226 -16.38 -10.42 -3.58
CA TYR A 226 -15.67 -10.14 -4.81
C TYR A 226 -14.34 -9.44 -4.52
N VAL A 227 -13.34 -9.79 -5.33
CA VAL A 227 -12.05 -9.10 -5.33
C VAL A 227 -12.24 -7.80 -6.10
N LEU A 228 -12.46 -6.70 -5.37
CA LEU A 228 -12.32 -5.36 -5.95
C LEU A 228 -10.90 -5.26 -6.48
N THR A 229 -10.77 -4.93 -7.75
CA THR A 229 -9.44 -4.92 -8.35
C THR A 229 -9.04 -3.57 -8.93
N ALA A 230 -10.01 -2.73 -9.29
CA ALA A 230 -9.78 -1.34 -9.66
C ALA A 230 -11.02 -0.49 -9.37
N ALA A 231 -10.82 0.82 -9.26
CA ALA A 231 -11.89 1.81 -9.12
C ALA A 231 -11.48 3.11 -9.82
N GLY A 232 -12.44 3.83 -10.38
CA GLY A 232 -12.24 5.05 -11.17
C GLY A 232 -13.58 5.63 -11.62
N ASP A 233 -13.59 6.74 -12.34
CA ASP A 233 -14.78 7.26 -13.01
C ASP A 233 -14.64 6.96 -14.51
N PHE A 234 -15.20 5.84 -14.98
CA PHE A 234 -15.00 5.35 -16.34
C PHE A 234 -16.02 5.92 -17.34
N ASP A 235 -17.19 6.35 -16.85
CA ASP A 235 -18.23 6.97 -17.69
C ASP A 235 -18.25 8.51 -17.62
N GLY A 236 -17.50 9.10 -16.69
CA GLY A 236 -17.33 10.54 -16.52
C GLY A 236 -18.52 11.20 -15.80
N ASP A 237 -19.28 10.44 -15.01
CA ASP A 237 -20.46 10.95 -14.30
C ASP A 237 -20.14 11.58 -12.93
N GLY A 238 -18.87 11.54 -12.52
CA GLY A 238 -18.36 12.05 -11.25
C GLY A 238 -18.60 11.12 -10.05
N LEU A 239 -19.03 9.88 -10.29
CA LEU A 239 -19.18 8.82 -9.29
C LEU A 239 -18.08 7.77 -9.46
N THR A 240 -17.72 7.11 -8.35
CA THR A 240 -16.71 6.05 -8.40
C THR A 240 -17.35 4.74 -8.90
N ASP A 241 -16.90 4.29 -10.06
CA ASP A 241 -17.13 2.96 -10.61
C ASP A 241 -16.15 1.94 -10.04
N THR A 242 -16.52 0.66 -10.12
CA THR A 242 -15.69 -0.44 -9.62
C THR A 242 -15.52 -1.54 -10.66
N VAL A 243 -14.29 -2.02 -10.81
CA VAL A 243 -13.95 -3.19 -11.62
C VAL A 243 -13.83 -4.41 -10.71
N ILE A 244 -14.62 -5.43 -11.03
CA ILE A 244 -14.70 -6.66 -10.27
C ILE A 244 -14.21 -7.83 -11.12
N HIS A 245 -13.31 -8.60 -10.53
CA HIS A 245 -12.90 -9.89 -11.08
C HIS A 245 -13.91 -10.97 -10.69
N GLN A 246 -14.49 -11.64 -11.68
CA GLN A 246 -15.38 -12.78 -11.47
C GLN A 246 -14.77 -14.04 -12.05
N SER A 247 -14.89 -15.13 -11.30
CA SER A 247 -14.48 -16.45 -11.75
C SER A 247 -15.62 -17.44 -11.56
N LYS A 248 -15.99 -18.16 -12.60
CA LYS A 248 -16.93 -19.29 -12.54
C LYS A 248 -16.16 -20.58 -12.76
N ARG A 249 -16.08 -21.42 -11.73
CA ARG A 249 -15.53 -22.78 -11.85
C ARG A 249 -16.65 -23.74 -12.27
N LEU A 250 -16.62 -24.17 -13.52
CA LEU A 250 -17.53 -25.16 -14.09
C LEU A 250 -16.73 -26.44 -14.37
N LYS A 251 -16.80 -27.43 -13.45
CA LYS A 251 -16.33 -28.84 -13.49
C LYS A 251 -14.98 -29.22 -14.17
N ARG A 252 -14.50 -28.53 -15.21
CA ARG A 252 -13.16 -28.58 -15.84
C ARG A 252 -12.69 -27.26 -16.51
N GLN A 253 -13.50 -26.20 -16.52
CA GLN A 253 -13.16 -24.89 -17.07
C GLN A 253 -13.41 -23.80 -16.02
N SER A 254 -12.41 -22.95 -15.79
CA SER A 254 -12.58 -21.67 -15.11
C SER A 254 -12.80 -20.60 -16.16
N GLU A 255 -13.99 -20.03 -16.23
CA GLU A 255 -14.22 -18.80 -16.99
C GLU A 255 -13.99 -17.61 -16.06
N GLN A 256 -13.13 -16.69 -16.48
CA GLN A 256 -12.89 -15.43 -15.78
C GLN A 256 -13.26 -14.27 -16.68
N TRP A 257 -13.86 -13.25 -16.09
CA TRP A 257 -14.22 -12.02 -16.76
C TRP A 257 -14.14 -10.83 -15.79
N LEU A 258 -14.02 -9.64 -16.37
CA LEU A 258 -14.13 -8.38 -15.64
C LEU A 258 -15.51 -7.79 -15.86
N GLU A 259 -16.12 -7.38 -14.76
CA GLU A 259 -17.40 -6.67 -14.73
C GLU A 259 -17.15 -5.29 -14.15
N VAL A 260 -17.56 -4.25 -14.88
CA VAL A 260 -17.60 -2.88 -14.38
C VAL A 260 -18.97 -2.61 -13.81
N ARG A 261 -18.99 -2.20 -12.55
CA ARG A 261 -20.19 -1.75 -11.85
C ARG A 261 -20.15 -0.25 -11.70
N TRP A 262 -21.15 0.37 -12.32
CA TRP A 262 -21.32 1.81 -12.36
C TRP A 262 -21.69 2.36 -10.99
N GLY A 263 -21.07 3.49 -10.64
CA GLY A 263 -21.35 4.25 -9.43
C GLY A 263 -22.82 4.65 -9.37
N ASN A 264 -23.41 5.06 -10.49
CA ASN A 264 -24.84 5.37 -10.64
C ASN A 264 -25.80 4.16 -10.61
N GLY A 265 -25.30 2.96 -10.31
CA GLY A 265 -26.13 1.77 -10.12
C GLY A 265 -26.77 1.19 -11.39
N ALA A 266 -26.39 1.70 -12.57
CA ALA A 266 -26.76 1.15 -13.86
C ALA A 266 -26.38 -0.34 -13.99
N SER A 267 -26.93 -0.98 -15.03
CA SER A 267 -26.61 -2.37 -15.34
C SER A 267 -25.12 -2.51 -15.60
N ALA A 268 -24.49 -3.46 -14.90
CA ALA A 268 -23.06 -3.69 -15.01
C ALA A 268 -22.68 -4.03 -16.46
N THR A 269 -21.50 -3.56 -16.88
CA THR A 269 -20.98 -3.79 -18.23
C THR A 269 -19.83 -4.78 -18.16
N LEU A 270 -19.90 -5.83 -18.97
CA LEU A 270 -18.82 -6.81 -19.08
C LEU A 270 -17.74 -6.28 -20.02
N LEU A 271 -16.47 -6.49 -19.66
CA LEU A 271 -15.42 -6.36 -20.65
C LEU A 271 -15.54 -7.51 -21.65
N PRO A 272 -15.36 -7.26 -22.96
CA PRO A 272 -15.61 -8.25 -24.01
C PRO A 272 -14.54 -9.35 -24.12
N ALA A 273 -13.60 -9.44 -23.18
CA ALA A 273 -12.52 -10.43 -23.16
C ALA A 273 -12.71 -11.47 -22.04
N LYS A 274 -12.42 -12.73 -22.38
CA LYS A 274 -12.25 -13.81 -21.40
C LYS A 274 -10.80 -13.82 -20.95
N PHE A 275 -10.60 -13.92 -19.65
CA PHE A 275 -9.31 -13.67 -19.05
C PHE A 275 -8.68 -14.94 -18.48
N SER A 276 -7.34 -14.99 -18.46
CA SER A 276 -6.58 -16.09 -17.86
C SER A 276 -6.12 -15.78 -16.43
N ASP A 277 -5.74 -16.81 -15.66
CA ASP A 277 -5.26 -16.66 -14.26
C ASP A 277 -4.00 -15.78 -14.12
N LEU A 278 -3.25 -15.55 -15.22
CA LEU A 278 -1.99 -14.80 -15.22
C LEU A 278 -2.17 -13.30 -15.50
N GLU A 279 -3.40 -12.86 -15.67
CA GLU A 279 -3.65 -11.49 -16.07
C GLU A 279 -3.37 -10.47 -14.99
N ARG A 280 -2.98 -9.29 -15.47
CA ARG A 280 -2.84 -8.08 -14.68
C ARG A 280 -3.68 -7.01 -15.32
N PHE A 281 -4.25 -6.18 -14.47
CA PHE A 281 -4.95 -5.01 -14.93
C PHE A 281 -4.79 -3.84 -13.97
N ASN A 282 -5.05 -2.67 -14.51
CA ASN A 282 -4.99 -1.40 -13.81
C ASN A 282 -6.09 -0.50 -14.38
N ALA A 283 -6.45 0.55 -13.65
CA ALA A 283 -7.42 1.54 -14.08
C ALA A 283 -6.86 2.94 -13.83
N THR A 284 -6.81 3.74 -14.88
CA THR A 284 -6.38 5.14 -14.81
C THR A 284 -6.78 5.84 -16.10
N ASP A 285 -6.88 7.16 -16.05
CA ASP A 285 -7.04 8.02 -17.24
C ASP A 285 -5.73 8.04 -18.02
N VAL A 286 -5.62 7.20 -19.06
CA VAL A 286 -4.38 6.96 -19.82
C VAL A 286 -4.17 8.03 -20.88
N ASP A 287 -5.24 8.54 -21.48
CA ASP A 287 -5.19 9.54 -22.54
C ASP A 287 -5.49 10.98 -22.06
N MET A 288 -5.68 11.15 -20.75
CA MET A 288 -5.94 12.42 -20.07
C MET A 288 -7.22 13.12 -20.53
N ASP A 289 -8.25 12.34 -20.90
CA ASP A 289 -9.55 12.86 -21.31
C ASP A 289 -10.51 13.16 -20.14
N GLY A 290 -10.07 12.88 -18.91
CA GLY A 290 -10.84 13.02 -17.67
C GLY A 290 -11.67 11.80 -17.30
N ARG A 291 -11.57 10.70 -18.06
CA ARG A 291 -12.23 9.41 -17.77
C ARG A 291 -11.19 8.33 -17.59
N GLY A 292 -11.50 7.34 -16.77
CA GLY A 292 -10.63 6.18 -16.63
C GLY A 292 -10.69 5.25 -17.84
N GLU A 293 -9.54 4.68 -18.20
CA GLU A 293 -9.45 3.46 -18.99
C GLU A 293 -9.16 2.25 -18.09
N ILE A 294 -9.48 1.07 -18.59
CA ILE A 294 -9.04 -0.20 -18.01
C ILE A 294 -7.93 -0.77 -18.90
N VAL A 295 -6.78 -1.05 -18.32
CA VAL A 295 -5.62 -1.60 -19.03
C VAL A 295 -5.47 -3.05 -18.63
N THR A 296 -5.44 -3.96 -19.59
CA THR A 296 -5.28 -5.42 -19.34
C THR A 296 -4.05 -5.94 -20.06
N ILE A 297 -3.25 -6.78 -19.38
CA ILE A 297 -2.18 -7.58 -20.00
C ILE A 297 -2.58 -9.05 -19.92
N ASP A 298 -2.75 -9.67 -21.08
CA ASP A 298 -2.87 -11.12 -21.27
C ASP A 298 -1.55 -11.69 -21.79
N SER A 299 -1.14 -12.84 -21.27
CA SER A 299 0.09 -13.52 -21.68
C SER A 299 -0.17 -14.99 -21.98
N SER A 300 0.23 -15.40 -23.18
CA SER A 300 0.31 -16.79 -23.60
C SER A 300 1.74 -17.32 -23.49
N LEU A 301 1.97 -18.58 -23.87
CA LEU A 301 3.31 -19.19 -23.86
C LEU A 301 4.32 -18.53 -24.83
N SER A 302 3.86 -17.76 -25.82
CA SER A 302 4.74 -17.19 -26.87
C SER A 302 4.59 -15.69 -27.08
N HIS A 303 3.41 -15.14 -26.77
CA HIS A 303 3.09 -13.72 -26.98
C HIS A 303 2.33 -13.17 -25.79
N TRP A 304 2.36 -11.86 -25.65
CA TRP A 304 1.50 -11.12 -24.74
C TRP A 304 0.75 -10.04 -25.51
N ARG A 305 -0.37 -9.61 -24.93
CA ARG A 305 -1.24 -8.57 -25.46
C ARG A 305 -1.57 -7.59 -24.36
N LEU A 306 -1.27 -6.31 -24.58
CA LEU A 306 -1.80 -5.21 -23.80
C LEU A 306 -2.97 -4.58 -24.55
N THR A 307 -4.07 -4.36 -23.85
CA THR A 307 -5.26 -3.67 -24.36
C THR A 307 -5.62 -2.53 -23.41
N VAL A 308 -5.81 -1.35 -23.97
CA VAL A 308 -6.40 -0.19 -23.29
C VAL A 308 -7.88 -0.15 -23.68
N TRP A 309 -8.76 -0.35 -22.71
CA TRP A 309 -10.20 -0.37 -22.87
C TRP A 309 -10.80 0.96 -22.45
N GLN A 310 -11.54 1.59 -23.35
CA GLN A 310 -12.27 2.82 -23.08
C GLN A 310 -13.77 2.54 -23.09
N PHE A 311 -14.50 3.13 -22.16
CA PHE A 311 -15.96 3.05 -22.17
C PHE A 311 -16.54 4.04 -23.18
N ARG A 312 -17.50 3.58 -23.99
CA ARG A 312 -18.24 4.43 -24.93
C ARG A 312 -19.68 4.60 -24.42
N PRO A 313 -20.03 5.73 -23.79
CA PRO A 313 -21.36 5.94 -23.21
C PRO A 313 -22.50 5.75 -24.21
N ALA A 314 -22.32 6.24 -25.45
CA ALA A 314 -23.33 6.13 -26.51
C ALA A 314 -23.65 4.69 -26.91
N GLU A 315 -22.69 3.77 -26.75
CA GLU A 315 -22.83 2.35 -27.11
C GLU A 315 -22.99 1.45 -25.88
N HIS A 316 -22.87 2.02 -24.68
CA HIS A 316 -22.90 1.34 -23.39
C HIS A 316 -22.01 0.07 -23.35
N ARG A 317 -20.79 0.17 -23.90
CA ARG A 317 -19.80 -0.92 -23.94
C ARG A 317 -18.37 -0.42 -23.87
N PHE A 318 -17.47 -1.30 -23.45
CA PHE A 318 -16.03 -1.10 -23.59
C PHE A 318 -15.56 -1.45 -25.00
N VAL A 319 -14.74 -0.58 -25.58
CA VAL A 319 -14.07 -0.81 -26.85
C VAL A 319 -12.56 -0.67 -26.67
N PRO A 320 -11.73 -1.40 -27.43
CA PRO A 320 -10.30 -1.18 -27.41
C PRO A 320 -9.98 0.22 -27.96
N LEU A 321 -9.40 1.08 -27.13
CA LEU A 321 -8.80 2.35 -27.56
C LEU A 321 -7.49 2.08 -28.32
N ALA A 322 -6.65 1.21 -27.75
CA ALA A 322 -5.42 0.75 -28.37
C ALA A 322 -5.07 -0.67 -27.95
N GLN A 323 -4.34 -1.37 -28.81
CA GLN A 323 -3.86 -2.73 -28.56
C GLN A 323 -2.43 -2.90 -29.05
N LEU A 324 -1.64 -3.63 -28.28
CA LEU A 324 -0.31 -4.08 -28.67
C LEU A 324 -0.20 -5.58 -28.43
N THR A 325 0.17 -6.33 -29.47
CA THR A 325 0.56 -7.74 -29.33
C THR A 325 2.05 -7.86 -29.67
N SER A 326 2.81 -8.52 -28.82
CA SER A 326 4.27 -8.64 -28.95
C SER A 326 4.74 -10.01 -28.46
N PRO A 327 5.84 -10.57 -29.03
CA PRO A 327 6.43 -11.79 -28.50
C PRO A 327 6.92 -11.58 -27.06
N LEU A 328 6.99 -12.67 -26.29
CA LEU A 328 7.62 -12.64 -24.97
C LEU A 328 9.10 -12.23 -25.10
N PRO A 329 9.62 -11.40 -24.20
CA PRO A 329 11.00 -10.90 -24.30
C PRO A 329 12.06 -11.97 -24.02
N VAL A 330 11.68 -13.08 -23.39
CA VAL A 330 12.55 -14.21 -23.10
C VAL A 330 11.80 -15.50 -23.40
N GLN A 331 12.42 -16.39 -24.17
CA GLN A 331 11.90 -17.74 -24.33
C GLN A 331 12.19 -18.56 -23.08
N LEU A 332 11.15 -19.10 -22.45
CA LEU A 332 11.31 -20.12 -21.43
C LEU A 332 11.77 -21.41 -22.11
N SER A 333 12.85 -22.01 -21.62
CA SER A 333 13.25 -23.35 -22.04
C SER A 333 12.08 -24.30 -21.80
N THR A 334 11.53 -24.89 -22.85
CA THR A 334 10.63 -26.03 -22.72
C THR A 334 11.39 -27.10 -21.93
N PRO A 335 10.77 -27.76 -20.92
CA PRO A 335 11.39 -28.90 -20.31
C PRO A 335 11.56 -29.95 -21.43
N THR A 336 12.78 -30.10 -21.91
CA THR A 336 13.15 -31.21 -22.78
C THR A 336 12.71 -32.45 -22.02
N GLN A 337 11.77 -33.21 -22.58
CA GLN A 337 11.51 -34.56 -22.11
C GLN A 337 12.79 -35.36 -22.39
N SER A 338 13.79 -35.22 -21.52
CA SER A 338 14.89 -36.15 -21.44
C SER A 338 14.25 -37.47 -21.08
N SER A 339 14.24 -38.39 -22.04
CA SER A 339 13.94 -39.80 -21.86
C SER A 339 14.60 -40.26 -20.56
N VAL A 340 13.80 -40.60 -19.57
CA VAL A 340 14.29 -41.01 -18.25
C VAL A 340 14.93 -42.38 -18.40
N SER A 341 16.26 -42.43 -18.41
CA SER A 341 16.99 -43.57 -17.88
C SER A 341 16.88 -43.48 -16.36
N SER A 342 16.35 -44.54 -15.75
CA SER A 342 16.05 -44.66 -14.33
C SER A 342 17.31 -44.47 -13.47
N THR A 343 17.37 -43.39 -12.68
CA THR A 343 17.87 -43.41 -11.30
C THR A 343 17.62 -42.05 -10.62
N THR A 344 16.99 -42.11 -9.45
CA THR A 344 16.72 -40.98 -8.52
C THR A 344 15.67 -39.96 -8.99
N VAL A 345 14.40 -40.29 -8.76
CA VAL A 345 13.26 -39.38 -8.99
C VAL A 345 13.32 -38.20 -8.02
N LYS A 346 13.88 -37.07 -8.47
CA LYS A 346 13.46 -35.77 -7.94
C LYS A 346 12.00 -35.57 -8.34
N PRO A 347 11.11 -35.11 -7.43
CA PRO A 347 9.75 -34.77 -7.82
C PRO A 347 9.80 -33.76 -8.99
N PRO A 348 8.93 -33.91 -10.01
CA PRO A 348 8.93 -33.03 -11.17
C PRO A 348 8.77 -31.58 -10.70
N GLN A 349 9.75 -30.74 -11.02
CA GLN A 349 9.67 -29.32 -10.71
C GLN A 349 8.59 -28.69 -11.60
N PRO A 350 7.67 -27.88 -11.03
CA PRO A 350 6.68 -27.16 -11.83
C PRO A 350 7.37 -26.30 -12.90
N PRO A 351 6.80 -26.20 -14.11
CA PRO A 351 7.36 -25.38 -15.17
C PRO A 351 7.40 -23.91 -14.70
N ALA A 352 8.49 -23.22 -15.05
CA ALA A 352 8.59 -21.79 -14.79
C ALA A 352 7.58 -21.04 -15.67
N VAL A 353 6.90 -20.05 -15.09
CA VAL A 353 5.96 -19.17 -15.78
C VAL A 353 6.53 -17.76 -15.78
N LEU A 354 6.35 -17.05 -16.89
CA LEU A 354 6.64 -15.61 -16.97
C LEU A 354 5.38 -14.86 -16.58
N GLU A 355 5.47 -14.11 -15.49
CA GLU A 355 4.38 -13.27 -15.00
C GLU A 355 4.72 -11.81 -15.27
N PRO A 356 3.86 -11.09 -16.02
CA PRO A 356 3.98 -9.66 -16.16
C PRO A 356 3.51 -8.97 -14.88
N THR A 357 4.11 -7.83 -14.60
CA THR A 357 3.56 -6.76 -13.75
C THR A 357 3.76 -5.46 -14.52
N PHE A 358 2.91 -4.46 -14.32
CA PHE A 358 3.10 -3.20 -15.02
C PHE A 358 2.81 -1.99 -14.16
N TYR A 359 3.48 -0.91 -14.49
CA TYR A 359 3.35 0.41 -13.90
C TYR A 359 2.90 1.39 -14.99
N VAL A 360 2.02 2.33 -14.65
CA VAL A 360 1.42 3.29 -15.58
C VAL A 360 1.79 4.70 -15.13
N ALA A 361 2.43 5.48 -16.00
CA ALA A 361 2.82 6.86 -15.75
C ALA A 361 3.18 7.54 -17.07
N ASP A 362 3.14 8.86 -17.11
CA ASP A 362 3.77 9.63 -18.18
C ASP A 362 5.31 9.47 -18.05
N ILE A 363 5.94 8.73 -18.97
CA ILE A 363 7.37 8.38 -18.90
C ILE A 363 8.22 9.29 -19.78
N ASP A 364 7.73 9.82 -20.89
CA ASP A 364 8.49 10.69 -21.80
C ASP A 364 8.13 12.19 -21.68
N GLY A 365 7.06 12.51 -20.97
CA GLY A 365 6.66 13.87 -20.60
C GLY A 365 5.69 14.48 -21.62
N ASP A 366 5.10 13.67 -22.50
CA ASP A 366 4.18 14.12 -23.53
C ASP A 366 2.75 14.37 -23.02
N GLY A 367 2.50 14.07 -21.74
CA GLY A 367 1.22 14.21 -21.07
C GLY A 367 0.33 12.97 -21.16
N LEU A 368 0.63 12.00 -22.02
CA LEU A 368 -0.06 10.71 -22.06
C LEU A 368 0.60 9.72 -21.11
N LYS A 369 -0.15 8.73 -20.63
CA LYS A 369 0.44 7.69 -19.77
C LYS A 369 0.99 6.53 -20.61
N ASP A 370 2.24 6.22 -20.34
CA ASP A 370 2.99 5.07 -20.83
C ASP A 370 3.00 3.91 -19.83
N PHE A 371 3.60 2.79 -20.23
CA PHE A 371 3.65 1.57 -19.44
C PHE A 371 5.07 1.02 -19.30
N ILE A 372 5.44 0.66 -18.07
CA ILE A 372 6.62 -0.17 -17.79
C ILE A 372 6.13 -1.56 -17.44
N VAL A 373 6.40 -2.54 -18.30
CA VAL A 373 6.05 -3.96 -18.09
C VAL A 373 7.28 -4.71 -17.62
N VAL A 374 7.22 -5.27 -16.40
CA VAL A 374 8.28 -6.06 -15.80
C VAL A 374 7.92 -7.53 -15.84
N TRP A 375 8.79 -8.32 -16.48
CA TRP A 375 8.63 -9.75 -16.65
C TRP A 375 9.41 -10.49 -15.59
N THR A 376 8.69 -11.24 -14.78
CA THR A 376 9.29 -12.04 -13.71
C THR A 376 9.12 -13.52 -13.97
N LYS A 377 10.17 -14.29 -13.71
CA LYS A 377 10.17 -15.74 -13.78
C LYS A 377 9.81 -16.28 -12.40
N SER A 378 8.63 -16.89 -12.30
CA SER A 378 8.18 -17.61 -11.11
C SER A 378 8.18 -19.11 -11.38
N ARG A 379 8.59 -19.91 -10.39
CA ARG A 379 8.44 -21.38 -10.42
C ARG A 379 7.22 -21.87 -9.63
N PHE A 380 6.53 -20.95 -8.96
CA PHE A 380 5.36 -21.25 -8.14
C PHE A 380 4.30 -20.20 -8.46
N PRO A 381 3.48 -20.41 -9.51
CA PRO A 381 2.37 -19.51 -9.80
C PRO A 381 1.40 -19.52 -8.60
N HIS A 382 1.14 -18.34 -8.06
CA HIS A 382 0.08 -17.99 -7.10
C HIS A 382 -0.43 -19.12 -6.18
N VAL A 383 0.31 -19.39 -5.09
CA VAL A 383 -0.34 -19.90 -3.88
C VAL A 383 -1.02 -18.71 -3.21
N THR A 384 -2.25 -18.41 -3.62
CA THR A 384 -3.18 -17.48 -2.94
C THR A 384 -3.77 -18.10 -1.66
N CYS A 385 -2.96 -18.81 -0.89
CA CYS A 385 -3.28 -19.11 0.49
C CYS A 385 -2.58 -18.04 1.32
N GLY A 386 -3.30 -17.35 2.20
CA GLY A 386 -2.80 -16.31 3.12
C GLY A 386 -1.74 -16.79 4.14
N LEU A 387 -0.98 -17.82 3.79
CA LEU A 387 0.27 -18.21 4.40
C LEU A 387 1.38 -17.51 3.61
N SER A 388 1.86 -16.39 4.12
CA SER A 388 3.19 -15.89 3.77
C SER A 388 4.18 -17.01 4.07
N VAL A 389 4.61 -17.77 3.06
CA VAL A 389 5.66 -18.78 3.21
C VAL A 389 7.00 -18.08 3.00
N PRO A 390 7.78 -17.80 4.06
CA PRO A 390 9.00 -16.98 3.96
C PRO A 390 10.15 -17.67 3.20
N TYR A 391 9.95 -18.87 2.66
CA TYR A 391 11.00 -19.74 2.12
C TYR A 391 11.00 -19.92 0.60
N LEU A 392 10.03 -19.34 -0.13
CA LEU A 392 10.09 -19.37 -1.60
C LEU A 392 11.13 -18.36 -2.11
N PRO A 393 11.98 -18.73 -3.09
CA PRO A 393 12.84 -17.76 -3.75
C PRO A 393 11.96 -16.69 -4.40
N PRO A 394 12.29 -15.40 -4.24
CA PRO A 394 11.53 -14.34 -4.88
C PRO A 394 11.56 -14.52 -6.40
N PRO A 395 10.48 -14.15 -7.10
CA PRO A 395 10.45 -14.21 -8.56
C PRO A 395 11.58 -13.33 -9.11
N GLU A 396 12.26 -13.84 -10.13
CA GLU A 396 13.43 -13.19 -10.73
C GLU A 396 12.99 -12.34 -11.92
N CYS A 397 13.31 -11.05 -11.92
CA CYS A 397 13.08 -10.22 -13.11
C CYS A 397 14.02 -10.65 -14.23
N VAL A 398 13.47 -10.93 -15.40
CA VAL A 398 14.23 -11.39 -16.57
C VAL A 398 14.27 -10.34 -17.68
N ALA A 399 13.24 -9.50 -17.78
CA ALA A 399 13.16 -8.44 -18.78
C ALA A 399 12.24 -7.31 -18.32
N VAL A 400 12.47 -6.13 -18.88
CA VAL A 400 11.62 -4.96 -18.73
C VAL A 400 11.26 -4.44 -20.12
N GLN A 401 10.02 -4.05 -20.34
CA GLN A 401 9.57 -3.42 -21.58
C GLN A 401 8.96 -2.07 -21.28
N VAL A 402 9.23 -1.08 -22.13
CA VAL A 402 8.48 0.17 -22.15
C VAL A 402 7.49 0.08 -23.30
N VAL A 403 6.25 0.48 -23.04
CA VAL A 403 5.18 0.63 -24.03
C VAL A 403 4.72 2.08 -23.99
N TRP A 404 4.69 2.75 -25.14
CA TRP A 404 4.35 4.18 -25.22
C TRP A 404 3.47 4.47 -26.43
N TRP A 405 2.91 5.67 -26.45
CA TRP A 405 2.08 6.16 -27.54
C TRP A 405 2.92 6.66 -28.72
N GLN A 406 2.58 6.21 -29.93
CA GLN A 406 3.07 6.79 -31.17
C GLN A 406 1.87 7.17 -32.04
N GLY A 407 1.41 8.41 -31.86
CA GLY A 407 0.10 8.84 -32.34
C GLY A 407 -1.00 8.02 -31.66
N LYS A 408 -1.88 7.38 -32.43
CA LYS A 408 -2.99 6.55 -31.89
C LYS A 408 -2.61 5.09 -31.63
N ASN A 409 -1.36 4.70 -31.87
CA ASN A 409 -0.92 3.31 -31.77
C ASN A 409 0.08 3.15 -30.64
N LEU A 410 0.12 1.97 -30.04
CA LEU A 410 1.12 1.61 -29.03
C LEU A 410 2.36 1.02 -29.70
N ARG A 411 3.53 1.40 -29.18
CA ARG A 411 4.84 0.82 -29.52
C ARG A 411 5.47 0.23 -28.28
N SER A 412 6.42 -0.69 -28.47
CA SER A 412 7.20 -1.20 -27.35
C SER A 412 8.67 -1.40 -27.68
N ARG A 413 9.47 -1.42 -26.61
CA ARG A 413 10.90 -1.71 -26.63
C ARG A 413 11.23 -2.57 -25.42
N SER A 414 12.00 -3.63 -25.66
CA SER A 414 12.41 -4.59 -24.63
C SER A 414 13.85 -4.40 -24.21
N PHE A 415 14.11 -4.67 -22.94
CA PHE A 415 15.42 -4.67 -22.31
C PHE A 415 15.57 -5.92 -21.45
N LEU A 416 16.76 -6.50 -21.44
CA LEU A 416 17.07 -7.56 -20.49
C LEU A 416 17.26 -6.95 -19.10
N ALA A 417 16.91 -7.69 -18.04
CA ALA A 417 16.94 -7.15 -16.67
C ALA A 417 18.32 -6.64 -16.22
N HIS A 418 19.42 -7.14 -16.81
CA HIS A 418 20.78 -6.72 -16.50
C HIS A 418 21.24 -5.47 -17.27
N GLU A 419 20.49 -5.04 -18.29
CA GLU A 419 20.81 -3.86 -19.10
C GLU A 419 20.27 -2.57 -18.46
N VAL A 420 19.30 -2.69 -17.56
CA VAL A 420 18.60 -1.57 -16.93
C VAL A 420 19.10 -1.34 -15.51
N ALA A 421 19.07 -0.08 -15.07
CA ALA A 421 19.45 0.30 -13.70
C ALA A 421 18.52 -0.25 -12.61
N PHE A 422 17.38 -0.85 -13.01
CA PHE A 422 16.34 -1.33 -12.10
C PHE A 422 15.69 -2.65 -12.59
N PRO A 423 15.82 -3.74 -11.82
CA PRO A 423 15.20 -5.02 -12.15
C PRO A 423 13.79 -5.16 -11.56
N LYS A 424 13.11 -4.08 -11.17
CA LYS A 424 11.74 -4.09 -10.64
C LYS A 424 10.98 -2.84 -11.07
N SER A 425 9.66 -2.94 -11.16
CA SER A 425 8.82 -1.80 -11.55
C SER A 425 9.08 -0.61 -10.62
N PRO A 426 9.16 0.62 -11.15
CA PRO A 426 9.16 1.80 -10.32
C PRO A 426 7.96 1.80 -9.38
N THR A 427 8.21 2.24 -8.15
CA THR A 427 7.17 2.42 -7.14
C THR A 427 6.46 3.75 -7.34
N SER A 428 7.18 4.77 -7.83
CA SER A 428 6.64 6.10 -8.10
C SER A 428 7.51 6.84 -9.13
N LEU A 429 6.89 7.76 -9.87
CA LEU A 429 7.53 8.70 -10.80
C LEU A 429 7.14 10.12 -10.42
N TRP A 430 8.09 11.05 -10.52
CA TRP A 430 7.94 12.43 -10.09
C TRP A 430 8.49 13.39 -11.12
N THR A 431 7.93 14.59 -11.15
CA THR A 431 8.51 15.76 -11.81
C THR A 431 8.72 16.82 -10.74
N LEU A 432 9.96 17.23 -10.52
CA LEU A 432 10.35 18.22 -9.51
C LEU A 432 11.37 19.18 -10.12
N ASN A 433 11.06 20.48 -10.18
CA ASN A 433 11.94 21.51 -10.77
C ASN A 433 12.49 21.10 -12.15
N ASP A 434 11.61 20.65 -13.05
CA ASP A 434 11.96 20.14 -14.40
C ASP A 434 12.86 18.89 -14.40
N HIS A 435 13.04 18.22 -13.27
CA HIS A 435 13.71 16.92 -13.18
C HIS A 435 12.70 15.81 -13.00
N ARG A 436 12.81 14.82 -13.89
CA ARG A 436 11.98 13.62 -13.85
C ARG A 436 12.72 12.52 -13.13
N LEU A 437 12.10 11.98 -12.08
CA LEU A 437 12.72 11.06 -11.14
C LEU A 437 11.84 9.81 -10.99
N ALA A 438 12.45 8.65 -10.89
CA ALA A 438 11.78 7.41 -10.50
C ALA A 438 12.37 6.87 -9.21
N VAL A 439 11.52 6.32 -8.34
CA VAL A 439 12.00 5.45 -7.26
C VAL A 439 11.72 4.00 -7.56
N VAL A 440 12.76 3.20 -7.33
CA VAL A 440 12.75 1.75 -7.50
C VAL A 440 13.12 1.09 -6.18
N GLU A 441 12.41 0.02 -5.83
CA GLU A 441 12.73 -0.78 -4.66
C GLU A 441 13.46 -2.08 -5.05
N GLY A 442 14.45 -2.44 -4.26
CA GLY A 442 15.30 -3.60 -4.47
C GLY A 442 15.48 -4.40 -3.18
N SER A 443 15.45 -5.73 -3.31
CA SER A 443 15.84 -6.62 -2.22
C SER A 443 17.30 -7.01 -2.40
N HIS A 444 18.15 -6.54 -1.51
CA HIS A 444 19.56 -6.86 -1.50
C HIS A 444 19.84 -8.03 -0.54
N GLN A 445 20.57 -9.04 -1.00
CA GLN A 445 21.02 -10.14 -0.16
C GLN A 445 22.44 -9.87 0.30
N LYS A 446 22.63 -9.81 1.62
CA LYS A 446 23.95 -9.71 2.24
C LYS A 446 24.22 -10.99 3.02
N ARG A 447 25.42 -11.55 2.87
CA ARG A 447 25.86 -12.66 3.73
C ARG A 447 26.50 -12.07 4.98
N ARG A 448 25.89 -12.32 6.12
CA ARG A 448 26.45 -11.98 7.43
C ARG A 448 27.20 -13.20 7.95
N PRO A 449 28.48 -13.07 8.36
CA PRO A 449 29.18 -14.15 9.03
C PRO A 449 28.47 -14.47 10.35
N THR A 450 27.91 -15.67 10.43
CA THR A 450 27.26 -16.19 11.64
C THR A 450 27.73 -17.62 11.80
N PHE A 451 28.60 -17.87 12.77
CA PHE A 451 29.11 -19.21 13.06
C PHE A 451 28.16 -19.91 14.03
N ARG A 452 27.44 -20.93 13.55
CA ARG A 452 26.57 -21.79 14.36
C ARG A 452 26.82 -23.25 14.04
N LEU A 453 27.14 -24.02 15.08
CA LEU A 453 27.21 -25.47 15.02
C LEU A 453 25.85 -26.05 15.43
N PHE A 454 25.20 -26.79 14.53
CA PHE A 454 23.90 -27.42 14.76
C PHE A 454 23.98 -28.88 15.19
N SER A 455 24.98 -29.61 14.68
CA SER A 455 25.23 -31.00 15.05
C SER A 455 26.68 -31.34 14.71
N LEU A 456 27.26 -32.30 15.43
CA LEU A 456 28.56 -32.91 15.11
C LEU A 456 28.38 -34.23 14.36
N HIS A 457 27.19 -34.84 14.38
CA HIS A 457 26.92 -36.14 13.76
C HIS A 457 25.53 -36.18 13.09
N PRO A 458 25.45 -35.93 11.77
CA PRO A 458 26.52 -35.43 10.91
C PRO A 458 26.89 -33.98 11.25
N LEU A 459 28.14 -33.57 10.98
CA LEU A 459 28.60 -32.20 11.16
C LEU A 459 27.72 -31.25 10.34
N ARG A 460 27.00 -30.37 11.03
CA ARG A 460 26.17 -29.31 10.43
C ARG A 460 26.60 -27.98 11.00
N VAL A 461 27.27 -27.18 10.17
CA VAL A 461 27.71 -25.83 10.52
C VAL A 461 27.06 -24.84 9.55
N GLN A 462 26.54 -23.75 10.10
CA GLN A 462 26.23 -22.55 9.34
C GLN A 462 27.33 -21.54 9.61
N LEU A 463 27.94 -21.05 8.53
CA LEU A 463 29.00 -20.04 8.56
C LEU A 463 28.47 -18.66 8.21
N TRP A 464 27.32 -18.62 7.52
CA TRP A 464 26.73 -17.41 6.99
C TRP A 464 25.22 -17.44 7.20
N GLU A 465 24.65 -16.31 7.59
CA GLU A 465 23.24 -16.03 7.45
C GLU A 465 23.03 -15.12 6.25
N THR A 466 22.08 -15.46 5.38
CA THR A 466 21.66 -14.55 4.32
C THR A 466 20.66 -13.58 4.94
N GLU A 467 21.09 -12.33 5.11
CA GLU A 467 20.23 -11.22 5.48
C GLU A 467 19.65 -10.61 4.21
N ARG A 468 18.34 -10.43 4.18
CA ARG A 468 17.64 -9.71 3.11
C ARG A 468 17.34 -8.32 3.60
N GLU A 469 17.95 -7.33 2.97
CA GLU A 469 17.67 -5.91 3.21
C GLU A 469 16.80 -5.40 2.05
N GLN A 470 15.73 -4.66 2.36
CA GLN A 470 15.04 -3.87 1.35
C GLN A 470 15.71 -2.50 1.29
N ARG A 471 15.95 -2.02 0.07
CA ARG A 471 16.54 -0.71 -0.23
C ARG A 471 15.75 -0.06 -1.34
N CYS A 472 15.83 1.25 -1.46
CA CYS A 472 15.34 1.95 -2.63
C CYS A 472 16.46 2.73 -3.31
N ALA A 473 16.25 3.10 -4.55
CA ALA A 473 17.15 3.97 -5.30
C ALA A 473 16.32 5.01 -6.05
N ILE A 474 16.87 6.21 -6.15
CA ILE A 474 16.32 7.26 -7.02
C ILE A 474 17.09 7.20 -8.33
N LEU A 475 16.33 7.21 -9.42
CA LEU A 475 16.82 7.25 -10.78
C LEU A 475 16.41 8.59 -11.39
N ARG A 476 17.30 9.23 -12.14
CA ARG A 476 16.97 10.35 -13.00
C ARG A 476 16.56 9.82 -14.38
N ILE A 477 15.40 10.28 -14.82
CA ILE A 477 14.80 9.98 -16.12
C ILE A 477 15.19 11.13 -17.05
N PRO A 478 15.76 10.84 -18.24
CA PRO A 478 16.00 11.87 -19.25
C PRO A 478 14.68 12.33 -19.88
N ASP A 479 14.66 13.50 -20.49
CA ASP A 479 13.43 14.07 -21.08
C ASP A 479 13.12 13.51 -22.47
N GLY A 480 11.83 13.53 -22.85
CA GLY A 480 11.33 13.11 -24.16
C GLY A 480 11.63 11.65 -24.48
N ASP A 481 11.79 11.35 -25.78
CA ASP A 481 12.05 10.01 -26.31
C ASP A 481 13.24 9.29 -25.65
N ALA A 482 14.19 10.04 -25.06
CA ALA A 482 15.31 9.45 -24.35
C ALA A 482 14.86 8.67 -23.09
N ALA A 483 13.72 9.05 -22.49
CA ALA A 483 13.13 8.36 -21.35
C ALA A 483 12.70 6.93 -21.68
N LEU A 484 12.32 6.69 -22.94
CA LEU A 484 11.90 5.40 -23.47
C LEU A 484 13.09 4.42 -23.66
N ASP A 485 14.33 4.91 -23.51
CA ASP A 485 15.52 4.07 -23.39
C ASP A 485 15.92 3.89 -21.92
N LEU A 486 15.45 2.80 -21.30
CA LEU A 486 15.68 2.52 -19.87
C LEU A 486 17.16 2.40 -19.47
N ARG A 487 18.06 2.19 -20.44
CA ARG A 487 19.52 2.18 -20.22
C ARG A 487 20.08 3.57 -19.93
N ARG A 488 19.34 4.62 -20.33
CA ARG A 488 19.71 6.03 -20.09
C ARG A 488 19.24 6.53 -18.73
N TRP A 489 18.48 5.74 -17.99
CA TRP A 489 18.08 6.08 -16.64
C TRP A 489 19.29 5.96 -15.72
N THR A 490 19.62 7.05 -15.05
CA THR A 490 20.84 7.13 -14.25
C THR A 490 20.52 7.03 -12.78
N LYS A 491 21.14 6.07 -12.08
CA LYS A 491 21.00 5.97 -10.63
C LYS A 491 21.72 7.13 -9.96
N THR A 492 20.95 8.00 -9.31
CA THR A 492 21.49 9.18 -8.63
C THR A 492 21.84 8.87 -7.18
N VAL A 493 21.01 8.09 -6.48
CA VAL A 493 21.28 7.70 -5.09
C VAL A 493 20.76 6.31 -4.76
N GLU A 494 21.39 5.67 -3.77
CA GLU A 494 20.89 4.48 -3.08
C GLU A 494 20.53 4.83 -1.65
N LEU A 495 19.38 4.37 -1.21
CA LEU A 495 18.78 4.67 0.08
C LEU A 495 18.69 3.41 0.95
N PRO A 496 18.85 3.55 2.28
CA PRO A 496 19.11 2.41 3.17
C PRO A 496 17.89 1.55 3.50
N ALA A 497 16.70 1.88 3.03
CA ALA A 497 15.43 1.28 3.45
C ALA A 497 14.35 1.39 2.36
N SER A 498 13.19 0.74 2.55
CA SER A 498 12.04 0.83 1.64
C SER A 498 11.35 2.19 1.72
N LEU A 499 10.80 2.65 0.60
CA LEU A 499 10.03 3.89 0.55
C LEU A 499 8.68 3.69 1.23
N ARG A 500 8.37 4.53 2.23
CA ARG A 500 7.11 4.47 2.97
C ARG A 500 6.15 5.55 2.55
N LEU A 501 6.63 6.78 2.44
CA LEU A 501 5.90 7.96 1.99
C LEU A 501 6.84 8.90 1.25
N TRP A 502 6.28 9.74 0.40
CA TRP A 502 7.00 10.80 -0.30
C TRP A 502 6.09 11.98 -0.58
N GLY A 503 6.68 13.10 -0.96
CA GLY A 503 6.00 14.30 -1.42
C GLY A 503 6.86 15.54 -1.21
N ASP A 504 6.48 16.65 -1.83
CA ASP A 504 6.89 17.98 -1.41
C ASP A 504 5.95 18.39 -0.28
N TRP A 505 6.34 18.09 0.96
CA TRP A 505 5.44 18.20 2.11
C TRP A 505 5.35 19.62 2.65
N ASP A 506 6.44 20.39 2.60
CA ASP A 506 6.46 21.81 2.98
C ASP A 506 6.15 22.77 1.82
N GLY A 507 6.06 22.26 0.59
CA GLY A 507 5.75 23.07 -0.59
C GLY A 507 6.92 23.94 -1.05
N ASP A 508 8.14 23.59 -0.65
CA ASP A 508 9.35 24.37 -0.96
C ASP A 508 10.02 23.94 -2.28
N GLY A 509 9.40 23.00 -3.00
CA GLY A 509 9.90 22.48 -4.27
C GLY A 509 11.02 21.45 -4.08
N HIS A 510 11.27 20.97 -2.87
CA HIS A 510 12.13 19.84 -2.59
C HIS A 510 11.31 18.58 -2.33
N LEU A 511 11.99 17.43 -2.46
CA LEU A 511 11.33 16.14 -2.27
C LEU A 511 11.71 15.56 -0.92
N GLU A 512 10.71 15.37 -0.07
CA GLU A 512 10.82 14.58 1.14
C GLU A 512 10.48 13.12 0.88
N LEU A 513 11.27 12.24 1.48
CA LEU A 513 11.08 10.81 1.48
C LEU A 513 11.15 10.32 2.90
N LEU A 514 10.20 9.49 3.29
CA LEU A 514 10.28 8.72 4.51
C LEU A 514 10.49 7.26 4.16
N LEU A 515 11.58 6.70 4.67
CA LEU A 515 11.93 5.30 4.48
C LEU A 515 11.69 4.51 5.75
N GLU A 516 11.26 3.26 5.62
CA GLU A 516 11.06 2.36 6.74
C GLU A 516 11.91 1.10 6.60
N GLN A 517 12.65 0.79 7.66
CA GLN A 517 13.32 -0.49 7.83
C GLN A 517 12.67 -1.23 9.00
N THR A 518 11.91 -2.28 8.67
CA THR A 518 11.30 -3.16 9.67
C THR A 518 12.19 -4.37 9.91
N PHE A 519 12.46 -4.63 11.18
CA PHE A 519 13.21 -5.80 11.63
C PHE A 519 12.24 -6.76 12.27
N VAL A 520 12.22 -8.00 11.79
CA VAL A 520 11.37 -9.07 12.33
C VAL A 520 12.25 -10.04 13.09
N GLN A 521 12.11 -10.09 14.41
CA GLN A 521 12.74 -11.13 15.21
C GLN A 521 11.78 -12.31 15.32
N ALA A 522 11.84 -13.22 14.34
CA ALA A 522 11.14 -14.50 14.44
C ALA A 522 11.94 -15.44 15.35
N PRO A 523 11.33 -16.07 16.38
CA PRO A 523 11.96 -17.20 17.03
C PRO A 523 11.97 -18.37 16.03
N LEU A 524 13.17 -18.85 15.70
CA LEU A 524 13.38 -20.06 14.92
C LEU A 524 12.87 -21.28 15.69
N TYR A 525 11.59 -21.63 15.55
CA TYR A 525 11.12 -22.97 15.89
C TYR A 525 10.99 -23.81 14.62
N LEU A 526 12.07 -24.52 14.30
CA LEU A 526 12.01 -25.72 13.46
C LEU A 526 11.40 -26.85 14.29
N THR A 527 10.07 -26.95 14.32
CA THR A 527 9.42 -28.21 14.69
C THR A 527 8.36 -28.54 13.64
N PRO A 528 8.52 -29.63 12.88
CA PRO A 528 7.48 -30.12 11.99
C PRO A 528 6.39 -30.78 12.86
N PHE A 529 5.12 -30.47 12.59
CA PHE A 529 3.94 -31.13 13.16
C PHE A 529 3.70 -30.99 14.68
N ARG A 530 3.14 -29.86 15.14
CA ARG A 530 2.16 -29.87 16.24
C ARG A 530 0.99 -28.92 15.95
N LYS A 531 -0.23 -29.44 16.15
CA LYS A 531 -1.54 -28.86 15.81
C LYS A 531 -2.01 -27.73 16.74
N THR A 532 -1.12 -26.93 17.30
CA THR A 532 -1.51 -25.76 18.09
C THR A 532 -0.62 -24.57 17.72
N PRO A 533 -1.17 -23.54 17.07
CA PRO A 533 -0.45 -22.29 16.89
C PRO A 533 -0.38 -21.61 18.25
N VAL A 534 0.73 -21.78 18.97
CA VAL A 534 1.12 -20.83 20.00
C VAL A 534 1.68 -19.63 19.24
N PRO A 535 1.06 -18.43 19.29
CA PRO A 535 1.61 -17.26 18.62
C PRO A 535 2.90 -16.88 19.34
N ALA A 536 4.03 -17.32 18.79
CA ALA A 536 5.31 -16.77 19.15
C ALA A 536 5.27 -15.27 18.82
N GLN A 537 5.28 -14.42 19.83
CA GLN A 537 5.27 -12.96 19.65
C GLN A 537 6.53 -12.57 18.86
N THR A 538 6.35 -12.31 17.58
CA THR A 538 7.38 -11.73 16.71
C THR A 538 7.57 -10.30 17.17
N VAL A 539 8.69 -10.01 17.82
CA VAL A 539 9.04 -8.62 18.12
C VAL A 539 9.42 -7.98 16.78
N THR A 540 8.61 -7.02 16.35
CA THR A 540 8.89 -6.20 15.18
C THR A 540 9.32 -4.83 15.67
N HIS A 541 10.46 -4.35 15.17
CA HIS A 541 10.89 -2.98 15.43
C HIS A 541 11.15 -2.25 14.11
N SER A 542 10.71 -1.01 14.01
CA SER A 542 10.87 -0.18 12.82
C SER A 542 11.90 0.92 13.09
N VAL A 543 12.74 1.20 12.10
CA VAL A 543 13.60 2.38 12.06
C VAL A 543 13.17 3.22 10.86
N LEU A 544 12.95 4.51 11.09
CA LEU A 544 12.60 5.43 10.03
C LEU A 544 13.83 6.24 9.58
N TYR A 545 13.87 6.60 8.30
CA TYR A 545 14.83 7.55 7.77
C TYR A 545 14.05 8.66 7.07
N LEU A 546 14.15 9.89 7.59
CA LEU A 546 13.64 11.06 6.90
C LEU A 546 14.73 11.58 5.99
N VAL A 547 14.43 11.73 4.72
CA VAL A 547 15.38 12.12 3.68
C VAL A 547 14.79 13.30 2.93
N ARG A 548 15.61 14.31 2.67
CA ARG A 548 15.29 15.45 1.83
C ARG A 548 16.26 15.51 0.67
N TRP A 549 15.70 15.65 -0.53
CA TRP A 549 16.42 15.75 -1.78
C TRP A 549 16.44 17.19 -2.28
N ASP A 550 17.61 17.82 -2.20
CA ASP A 550 17.82 19.21 -2.64
C ASP A 550 18.25 19.30 -4.13
N GLY A 551 17.94 18.30 -4.96
CA GLY A 551 18.36 18.23 -6.38
C GLY A 551 19.66 17.44 -6.59
N ASP A 552 20.76 17.94 -6.02
CA ASP A 552 22.09 17.30 -6.13
C ASP A 552 22.62 16.76 -4.79
N LYS A 553 21.96 17.13 -3.70
CA LYS A 553 22.40 16.80 -2.34
C LYS A 553 21.28 16.09 -1.60
N LEU A 554 21.68 15.06 -0.87
CA LEU A 554 20.80 14.30 -0.02
C LEU A 554 21.12 14.60 1.44
N ARG A 555 20.11 15.11 2.16
CA ARG A 555 20.17 15.24 3.61
C ARG A 555 19.27 14.22 4.24
N TRP A 556 19.68 13.64 5.35
CA TRP A 556 18.86 12.63 6.01
C TRP A 556 19.04 12.60 7.52
N ALA A 557 18.03 12.08 8.19
CA ALA A 557 18.02 11.84 9.62
C ALA A 557 17.55 10.41 9.90
N LYS A 558 18.33 9.68 10.71
CA LYS A 558 17.89 8.40 11.27
C LYS A 558 16.97 8.65 12.45
N LEU A 559 15.76 8.14 12.38
CA LEU A 559 14.75 8.24 13.43
C LEU A 559 14.64 6.87 14.11
N ALA A 560 15.46 6.67 15.13
CA ALA A 560 15.36 5.49 15.99
C ALA A 560 14.04 5.54 16.79
N PRO A 561 13.33 4.42 16.96
CA PRO A 561 12.10 4.40 17.73
C PRO A 561 12.40 4.70 19.21
N PRO A 562 11.45 5.28 19.96
CA PRO A 562 11.64 5.63 21.39
C PRO A 562 11.86 4.40 22.30
N SER A 563 11.45 3.22 21.86
CA SER A 563 11.58 1.89 22.48
C SER A 563 11.45 0.85 21.35
N PRO A 564 11.75 -0.46 21.51
CA PRO A 564 11.36 -1.44 20.50
C PRO A 564 9.87 -1.31 20.15
N ALA A 565 9.62 -0.72 18.98
CA ALA A 565 8.30 -0.28 18.56
C ALA A 565 8.18 -0.43 17.05
N LYS A 566 6.95 -0.73 16.60
CA LYS A 566 6.60 -0.81 15.20
C LYS A 566 5.86 0.47 14.80
N VAL A 567 6.11 0.96 13.59
CA VAL A 567 5.29 2.02 13.01
C VAL A 567 3.95 1.43 12.56
N VAL A 568 2.84 2.02 13.02
CA VAL A 568 1.49 1.57 12.66
C VAL A 568 0.75 2.57 11.78
N SER A 569 1.04 3.87 11.91
CA SER A 569 0.50 4.91 11.03
C SER A 569 1.46 6.09 10.95
N ILE A 570 1.45 6.79 9.81
CA ILE A 570 2.26 7.98 9.55
C ILE A 570 1.40 8.96 8.76
N LEU A 571 1.52 10.25 9.08
CA LEU A 571 0.80 11.30 8.38
C LEU A 571 1.65 12.59 8.34
N PRO A 572 2.06 13.07 7.16
CA PRO A 572 2.57 14.43 7.01
C PRO A 572 1.39 15.42 7.12
N LEU A 573 1.60 16.50 7.86
CA LEU A 573 0.58 17.50 8.11
C LEU A 573 1.15 18.91 7.92
N SER A 574 0.76 19.55 6.82
CA SER A 574 1.08 20.95 6.53
C SER A 574 0.04 21.87 7.18
N ALA A 575 0.49 22.97 7.78
CA ALA A 575 -0.37 24.06 8.23
C ALA A 575 0.36 25.40 8.07
N ARG A 576 -0.32 26.51 8.39
CA ARG A 576 0.23 27.88 8.27
C ARG A 576 1.58 28.08 8.97
N ASP A 577 1.86 27.29 10.00
CA ASP A 577 3.04 27.41 10.86
C ASP A 577 4.19 26.45 10.46
N GLY A 578 4.04 25.73 9.35
CA GLY A 578 5.04 24.83 8.80
C GLY A 578 4.54 23.39 8.64
N ILE A 579 5.47 22.50 8.32
CA ILE A 579 5.23 21.07 8.12
C ILE A 579 5.62 20.28 9.38
N ALA A 580 4.86 19.24 9.71
CA ALA A 580 5.28 18.25 10.67
C ALA A 580 4.88 16.85 10.23
N LEU A 581 5.74 15.87 10.51
CA LEU A 581 5.45 14.46 10.33
C LEU A 581 4.95 13.89 11.65
N PHE A 582 3.77 13.29 11.64
CA PHE A 582 3.21 12.58 12.78
C PHE A 582 3.38 11.08 12.59
N VAL A 583 4.03 10.43 13.55
CA VAL A 583 4.32 8.99 13.54
C VAL A 583 3.66 8.34 14.74
N LEU A 584 2.88 7.31 14.47
CA LEU A 584 2.22 6.49 15.48
C LEU A 584 3.06 5.23 15.71
N TRP A 585 3.75 5.18 16.85
CA TRP A 585 4.60 4.06 17.27
C TRP A 585 3.84 3.12 18.21
N GLN A 586 3.68 1.87 17.83
CA GLN A 586 3.10 0.84 18.69
C GLN A 586 4.22 0.11 19.44
N THR A 587 4.19 0.21 20.75
CA THR A 587 5.07 -0.51 21.67
C THR A 587 4.38 -1.78 22.20
N ARG A 588 4.98 -2.44 23.19
CA ARG A 588 4.40 -3.64 23.81
C ARG A 588 3.11 -3.34 24.59
N ASP A 589 3.02 -2.16 25.19
CA ASP A 589 2.02 -1.79 26.19
C ASP A 589 1.16 -0.58 25.76
N LYS A 590 1.70 0.30 24.92
CA LYS A 590 1.01 1.54 24.51
C LYS A 590 1.32 1.96 23.08
N THR A 591 0.62 2.98 22.62
CA THR A 591 0.89 3.67 21.36
C THR A 591 1.40 5.09 21.66
N LEU A 592 2.48 5.51 21.02
CA LEU A 592 3.05 6.85 21.15
C LEU A 592 2.81 7.62 19.87
N LEU A 593 2.20 8.80 19.97
CA LEU A 593 2.17 9.75 18.87
C LEU A 593 3.38 10.67 18.99
N GLU A 594 4.27 10.61 18.02
CA GLU A 594 5.43 11.47 17.92
C GLU A 594 5.27 12.47 16.79
N ARG A 595 5.63 13.72 17.05
CA ARG A 595 5.71 14.81 16.09
C ARG A 595 7.17 15.09 15.75
N ILE A 596 7.46 15.21 14.46
CA ILE A 596 8.81 15.40 13.93
C ILE A 596 8.83 16.62 13.02
N TYR A 597 9.74 17.56 13.32
CA TYR A 597 10.10 18.70 12.48
C TYR A 597 11.49 18.50 11.91
N TRP A 598 11.75 19.04 10.73
CA TRP A 598 13.06 19.06 10.09
C TRP A 598 13.44 20.46 9.61
#